data_AF-A0A7G9QP73-F1
#
_entry.id   AF-A0A7G9QP73-F1
#
_cell.length_a   1.000
_cell.length_b   1.000
_cell.length_c   1.000
_cell.angle_alpha   90.00
_cell.angle_beta   90.00
_cell.angle_gamma   90.00
#
_symmetry.space_group_name_H-M   'P 1'
#
loop_
_entity.id
_entity.type
_entity.pdbx_description
1 polymer ?
#
loop_
_entity_poly.entity_id
_entity_poly.type
_entity_poly.pdbx_seq_one_letter_code
_entity_poly.pdbx_strand_id
1 'polypeptide(L)' 'MDGQNRKDIYPGLEVGIILKKDQRSGNITYGVVKDLLTSSAFHSRGIKVRLEDGQVGRVAEIVGD' A
#
# COMPACT_ATOMS: atom_id res chain seq x y z
N MET A 1 5.00 2.09 10.35
CA MET A 1 6.00 2.22 9.24
C MET A 1 5.36 2.76 7.97
N ASP A 2 6.10 3.41 7.07
CA ASP A 2 5.55 4.18 5.92
C ASP A 2 5.34 3.38 4.62
N GLY A 3 5.47 2.06 4.64
CA GLY A 3 5.23 1.19 3.47
C GLY A 3 6.16 1.41 2.27
N GLN A 4 7.36 1.98 2.47
CA GLN A 4 8.30 2.29 1.39
C GLN A 4 9.21 1.12 1.00
N ASN A 5 9.48 0.19 1.92
CA ASN A 5 10.29 -1.00 1.61
C ASN A 5 9.39 -2.19 1.30
N ARG A 6 9.72 -2.92 0.22
CA ARG A 6 9.00 -4.11 -0.22
C ARG A 6 9.04 -5.23 0.81
N LYS A 7 10.14 -5.37 1.56
CA LYS A 7 10.31 -6.44 2.56
C LYS A 7 9.33 -6.33 3.75
N ASP A 8 8.81 -5.13 4.00
CA ASP A 8 7.90 -4.84 5.12
C ASP A 8 6.44 -5.09 4.72
N ILE A 9 6.16 -5.42 3.44
CA ILE A 9 4.80 -5.59 2.90
C ILE A 9 4.67 -6.99 2.32
N TYR A 10 3.60 -7.69 2.68
CA TYR A 10 3.33 -9.05 2.22
C TYR A 10 1.81 -9.29 2.09
N PRO A 11 1.37 -10.24 1.25
CA PRO A 11 -0.05 -10.61 1.17
C PRO A 11 -0.60 -11.03 2.55
N GLY A 12 -1.82 -10.60 2.88
CA GLY A 12 -2.43 -10.79 4.19
C GLY A 12 -2.14 -9.67 5.20
N LEU A 13 -1.23 -8.74 4.89
CA LEU A 13 -0.98 -7.57 5.74
C LEU A 13 -2.07 -6.52 5.59
N GLU A 14 -2.56 -5.96 6.70
CA GLU A 14 -3.47 -4.83 6.70
C GLU A 14 -2.69 -3.51 6.53
N VAL A 15 -3.10 -2.71 5.54
CA VAL A 15 -2.40 -1.48 5.16
C VAL A 15 -3.38 -0.36 4.83
N GLY A 16 -2.95 0.87 5.03
CA GLY A 16 -3.57 2.05 4.44
C GLY A 16 -2.94 2.37 3.10
N ILE A 17 -3.74 2.52 2.04
CA ILE A 17 -3.29 2.91 0.70
C ILE A 17 -3.89 4.23 0.25
N ILE A 18 -3.13 4.98 -0.53
CA ILE A 18 -3.63 6.11 -1.31
C ILE A 18 -3.95 5.63 -2.73
N LEU A 19 -5.23 5.70 -3.09
CA LEU A 19 -5.72 5.42 -4.44
C LEU A 19 -5.36 6.56 -5.40
N LYS A 20 -5.32 6.27 -6.71
CA LYS A 20 -5.02 7.31 -7.70
C LYS A 20 -5.98 8.49 -7.65
N LYS A 21 -7.28 8.23 -7.44
CA LYS A 21 -8.32 9.27 -7.31
C LYS A 21 -8.12 10.15 -6.06
N ASP A 22 -7.46 9.62 -5.04
CA ASP A 22 -7.26 10.26 -3.75
C ASP A 22 -5.86 10.88 -3.59
N GLN A 23 -5.02 10.87 -4.63
CA GLN A 23 -3.66 11.46 -4.57
C GLN A 23 -3.65 12.96 -4.27
N ARG A 24 -4.75 13.68 -4.53
CA ARG A 24 -4.89 15.11 -4.21
C ARG A 24 -5.49 15.35 -2.83
N SER A 25 -6.44 14.52 -2.41
CA SER A 25 -7.11 14.66 -1.11
C SER A 25 -6.30 14.07 0.04
N GLY A 26 -5.46 13.08 -0.25
CA GLY A 26 -4.74 12.31 0.77
C GLY A 26 -5.62 11.29 1.49
N ASN A 27 -6.82 10.99 0.97
CA ASN A 27 -7.69 9.99 1.61
C ASN A 27 -6.99 8.62 1.61
N ILE A 28 -6.99 7.98 2.78
CA ILE A 28 -6.44 6.65 2.98
C ILE A 28 -7.59 5.64 2.94
N THR A 29 -7.40 4.60 2.13
CA THR A 29 -8.29 3.44 2.06
C THR A 29 -7.58 2.28 2.73
N TYR A 30 -8.22 1.67 3.73
CA TYR A 30 -7.67 0.53 4.43
C TYR A 30 -8.14 -0.78 3.81
N GLY A 31 -7.27 -1.79 3.88
CA GLY A 31 -7.65 -3.16 3.56
C GLY A 31 -6.44 -4.10 3.59
N VAL A 32 -6.71 -5.34 3.20
CA VAL A 32 -5.72 -6.42 3.23
C VAL A 32 -5.01 -6.54 1.89
N VAL A 33 -3.67 -6.62 1.91
CA VAL A 33 -2.85 -6.80 0.71
C VAL A 33 -3.12 -8.16 0.07
N LYS A 34 -3.40 -8.15 -1.23
CA LYS A 34 -3.46 -9.34 -2.08
C LYS A 34 -2.18 -9.53 -2.89
N ASP A 35 -1.79 -8.52 -3.66
CA ASP A 35 -0.63 -8.59 -4.56
C ASP A 35 0.28 -7.37 -4.38
N LEU A 36 1.61 -7.58 -4.46
CA LEU A 36 2.58 -6.50 -4.53
C LEU A 36 2.97 -6.22 -5.99
N LEU A 37 2.73 -4.99 -6.44
CA LEU A 37 2.89 -4.56 -7.83
C LEU A 37 4.17 -3.75 -8.11
N THR A 38 4.93 -3.36 -7.08
CA THR A 38 6.24 -2.71 -7.23
C THR A 38 7.36 -3.73 -7.11
N SER A 39 8.14 -3.96 -8.17
CA SER A 39 9.26 -4.92 -8.16
C SER A 39 10.50 -4.45 -7.38
N SER A 40 10.74 -3.14 -7.31
CA SER A 40 11.90 -2.59 -6.59
C SER A 40 11.81 -2.82 -5.08
N ALA A 41 12.96 -2.98 -4.42
CA ALA A 41 13.03 -3.17 -2.97
C ALA A 41 12.56 -1.93 -2.18
N PHE A 42 12.69 -0.75 -2.77
CA PHE A 42 12.27 0.53 -2.19
C PHE A 42 11.50 1.37 -3.21
N HIS A 43 10.53 2.15 -2.73
CA HIS A 43 9.87 3.19 -3.51
C HIS A 43 9.50 4.39 -2.62
N SER A 44 9.94 5.60 -3.00
CA SER A 44 9.79 6.82 -2.19
C SER A 44 8.34 7.24 -1.89
N ARG A 45 7.39 6.84 -2.72
CA ARG A 45 5.94 7.07 -2.51
C ARG A 45 5.19 5.85 -1.96
N GLY A 46 5.90 4.85 -1.44
CA GLY A 46 5.31 3.59 -1.03
C GLY A 46 5.22 2.55 -2.14
N ILE A 47 5.22 1.29 -1.72
CA ILE A 47 5.04 0.10 -2.55
C ILE A 47 3.60 0.09 -3.09
N LYS A 48 3.46 -0.16 -4.39
CA LYS A 48 2.14 -0.30 -5.02
C LYS A 48 1.61 -1.69 -4.71
N VAL A 49 0.37 -1.77 -4.25
CA VAL A 49 -0.31 -3.03 -3.93
C VAL A 49 -1.70 -3.08 -4.54
N ARG A 50 -2.23 -4.30 -4.65
CA ARG A 50 -3.65 -4.58 -4.85
C ARG A 50 -4.21 -5.10 -3.52
N LEU A 51 -5.36 -4.59 -3.10
CA LEU A 51 -6.09 -5.12 -1.94
C LEU A 51 -6.97 -6.31 -2.34
N GLU A 52 -7.45 -7.08 -1.36
CA GLU A 52 -8.33 -8.24 -1.60
C GLU A 52 -9.62 -7.87 -2.35
N ASP A 53 -10.16 -6.67 -2.12
CA ASP A 53 -11.33 -6.12 -2.81
C ASP A 53 -11.06 -5.64 -4.25
N GLY A 54 -9.81 -5.75 -4.71
CA GLY A 54 -9.37 -5.37 -6.05
C GLY A 54 -8.91 -3.91 -6.20
N GLN A 55 -9.00 -3.09 -5.16
CA GLN A 55 -8.51 -1.71 -5.21
C GLN A 55 -6.98 -1.66 -5.31
N VAL A 56 -6.46 -0.66 -6.03
CA VAL A 56 -5.02 -0.51 -6.29
C VAL A 56 -4.54 0.88 -5.91
N GLY A 57 -3.51 0.91 -5.07
CA GLY A 57 -2.93 2.16 -4.56
C GLY A 57 -1.49 1.96 -4.12
N ARG A 58 -0.94 3.02 -3.52
CA ARG A 58 0.39 2.98 -2.88
C ARG A 58 0.21 2.92 -1.38
N VAL A 59 0.94 2.04 -0.71
CA VAL A 59 0.93 1.97 0.75
C VAL A 59 1.42 3.30 1.31
N ALA A 60 0.63 3.89 2.19
CA ALA A 60 0.94 5.09 2.95
C ALA A 60 1.33 4.73 4.39
N GLU A 61 0.70 3.70 4.96
CA GLU A 61 0.98 3.22 6.31
C GLU A 61 0.68 1.72 6.44
N ILE A 62 1.37 1.07 7.38
CA ILE A 62 1.13 -0.32 7.80
C ILE A 62 0.33 -0.28 9.10
N VAL A 63 -0.79 -1.00 9.16
CA VAL A 63 -1.64 -1.00 10.35
C VAL A 63 -1.02 -1.90 11.42
N GLY A 64 -0.88 -1.40 12.64
CA GLY A 64 -0.37 -2.17 13.78
C GLY A 64 1.11 -1.96 14.13
N ASP A 65 1.80 -1.04 13.47
CA ASP A 65 3.13 -0.52 13.85
C ASP A 65 3.08 0.89 14.43
#